data_AF-A0A3B7QXM0-F1
#
_entry.id   AF-A0A3B7QXM0-F1
#
_cell.length_a   1.000
_cell.length_b   1.000
_cell.length_c   1.000
_cell.angle_alpha   90.00
_cell.angle_beta   90.00
_cell.angle_gamma   90.00
#
_symmetry.space_group_name_H-M   'P 1'
#
loop_
_entity.id
_entity.type
_entity.pdbx_description
1 polymer ?
#
loop_
_entity_poly.entity_id
_entity_poly.type
_entity_poly.pdbx_seq_one_letter_code
_entity_poly.pdbx_strand_id
1 'polypeptide(L)'
;MSYEVANLTLAEATRLEPVLHYAICIDADNRPGNHVGDWPEEGKVYPVRLVASKLEGMELVHVLGFQAEAPYYNAFAPHRFAVVAEVFLN
;
A
#
# COMPACT_ATOMS: atom_id res chain seq x y z
N MET A 1 -15.36 5.18 -10.93
CA MET A 1 -14.42 5.70 -9.92
C MET A 1 -13.09 5.03 -10.18
N SER A 2 -11.98 5.75 -10.35
CA SER A 2 -10.69 5.10 -10.51
C SER A 2 -10.29 4.51 -9.15
N TYR A 3 -10.15 3.19 -9.09
CA TYR A 3 -9.65 2.47 -7.90
C TYR A 3 -8.16 2.75 -7.62
N GLU A 4 -7.54 3.58 -8.45
CA GLU A 4 -6.13 4.00 -8.37
C GLU A 4 -5.79 4.65 -7.03
N VAL A 5 -6.75 5.35 -6.41
CA VAL A 5 -6.54 6.13 -5.18
C VAL A 5 -7.48 5.69 -4.04
N ALA A 6 -8.12 4.52 -4.19
CA ALA A 6 -9.02 4.00 -3.17
C ALA A 6 -8.24 3.36 -2.02
N ASN A 7 -8.47 3.85 -0.79
CA ASN A 7 -8.01 3.19 0.43
C ASN A 7 -8.96 2.03 0.76
N LEU A 8 -8.73 0.87 0.16
CA LEU A 8 -9.51 -0.34 0.44
C LEU A 8 -9.09 -0.96 1.77
N THR A 9 -10.07 -1.48 2.49
CA THR A 9 -9.82 -2.45 3.56
C THR A 9 -9.31 -3.78 3.00
N LEU A 10 -8.72 -4.62 3.85
CA LEU A 10 -8.29 -5.96 3.44
C LEU A 10 -9.46 -6.78 2.88
N ALA A 11 -10.63 -6.75 3.53
CA ALA A 11 -11.81 -7.50 3.09
C ALA A 11 -12.31 -7.02 1.71
N GLU A 12 -12.28 -5.72 1.44
CA GLU A 12 -12.64 -5.17 0.13
C GLU A 12 -11.62 -5.56 -0.94
N ALA A 13 -10.31 -5.45 -0.63
CA ALA A 13 -9.24 -5.85 -1.54
C ALA A 13 -9.38 -7.32 -1.97
N THR A 14 -9.63 -8.23 -1.02
CA THR A 14 -9.78 -9.66 -1.31
C THR A 14 -11.02 -10.02 -2.14
N ARG A 15 -11.99 -9.11 -2.27
CA ARG A 15 -13.20 -9.31 -3.09
C ARG A 15 -13.05 -8.76 -4.51
N LEU A 16 -12.11 -7.83 -4.70
CA LEU A 16 -11.95 -7.08 -5.95
C LEU A 16 -10.78 -7.58 -6.79
N GLU A 17 -9.72 -8.08 -6.14
CA GLU A 17 -8.51 -8.56 -6.79
C GLU A 17 -8.43 -10.09 -6.71
N PRO A 18 -7.91 -10.78 -7.74
CA PRO A 18 -7.68 -12.23 -7.71
C PRO A 18 -6.46 -12.62 -6.87
N VAL A 19 -5.66 -11.62 -6.46
CA VAL A 19 -4.36 -11.80 -5.82
C VAL A 19 -4.21 -10.82 -4.65
N LEU A 20 -3.57 -11.27 -3.58
CA LEU A 20 -3.14 -10.46 -2.44
C LEU A 20 -1.60 -10.54 -2.31
N HIS A 21 -0.94 -9.39 -2.29
CA HIS A 21 0.51 -9.31 -2.07
C HIS A 21 0.81 -9.06 -0.60
N TYR A 22 1.96 -9.57 -0.16
CA TYR A 22 2.59 -9.18 1.10
C TYR A 22 3.95 -8.59 0.81
N ALA A 23 4.24 -7.45 1.43
CA ALA A 23 5.52 -6.77 1.28
C ALA A 23 6.13 -6.43 2.64
N ILE A 24 7.45 -6.58 2.73
CA ILE A 24 8.23 -6.14 3.89
C ILE A 24 8.66 -4.69 3.68
N CYS A 25 8.53 -3.85 4.71
CA CYS A 25 9.09 -2.51 4.69
C CYS A 25 10.61 -2.59 4.85
N ILE A 26 11.35 -2.02 3.90
CA ILE A 26 12.83 -1.98 3.87
C ILE A 26 13.39 -0.56 4.05
N ASP A 27 12.53 0.47 3.97
CA ASP A 27 12.88 1.86 4.21
C ASP A 27 11.67 2.60 4.81
N ALA A 28 11.74 2.83 6.11
CA ALA A 28 10.76 3.61 6.87
C ALA A 28 11.22 5.05 7.15
N ASP A 29 12.33 5.49 6.56
CA ASP A 29 12.94 6.78 6.85
C ASP A 29 12.17 7.94 6.19
N ASN A 30 12.52 9.17 6.58
CA ASN A 30 12.00 10.39 5.98
C ASN A 30 10.46 10.47 6.03
N ARG A 31 9.85 10.08 7.16
CA ARG A 31 8.43 10.35 7.42
C ARG A 31 8.16 11.85 7.26
N PRO A 32 7.30 12.28 6.32
CA PRO A 32 7.01 13.69 6.12
C PRO A 32 6.42 14.30 7.40
N GLY A 33 6.88 15.50 7.79
CA GLY A 33 6.40 16.17 9.00
C GLY A 33 4.91 16.53 8.99
N ASN A 34 4.30 16.57 7.80
CA ASN A 34 2.86 16.78 7.58
C ASN A 34 2.08 15.47 7.39
N HIS A 35 2.69 14.30 7.59
CA HIS A 35 2.00 13.00 7.46
C HIS A 35 1.12 12.71 8.68
N VAL A 36 -0.18 12.56 8.44
CA VAL A 36 -1.18 12.23 9.48
C VAL A 36 -1.70 10.81 9.28
N GLY A 37 -1.46 9.95 10.27
CA GLY A 37 -1.91 8.57 10.30
C GLY A 37 -0.77 7.56 10.41
N ASP A 38 -1.07 6.33 10.00
CA ASP A 38 -0.17 5.19 10.11
C ASP A 38 1.07 5.34 9.22
N TRP A 39 2.19 4.82 9.69
CA TRP A 39 3.46 4.80 8.99
C TRP A 39 4.08 3.42 9.11
N PRO A 40 4.69 2.86 8.05
CA PRO A 40 5.27 1.53 8.12
C PRO A 40 6.49 1.51 9.04
N GLU A 41 6.78 0.33 9.58
CA GLU A 41 7.97 0.08 10.39
C GLU A 41 8.90 -0.87 9.62
N GLU A 42 10.19 -0.52 9.57
CA GLU A 42 11.19 -1.33 8.88
C GLU A 42 11.25 -2.75 9.44
N GLY A 43 11.33 -3.74 8.55
CA GLY A 43 11.32 -5.16 8.87
C GLY A 43 9.94 -5.78 9.08
N LYS A 44 8.85 -4.99 9.15
CA LYS A 44 7.49 -5.54 9.25
C LYS A 44 6.90 -5.87 7.89
N VAL A 45 6.11 -6.95 7.85
CA VAL A 45 5.39 -7.42 6.67
C VAL A 45 3.94 -6.96 6.74
N TYR A 46 3.44 -6.43 5.63
CA TYR A 46 2.07 -5.94 5.51
C TYR A 46 1.37 -6.56 4.30
N PRO A 47 0.04 -6.80 4.37
CA PRO A 47 -0.76 -7.02 3.18
C PRO A 47 -0.83 -5.71 2.38
N VAL A 48 -0.59 -5.78 1.07
CA VAL A 48 -0.55 -4.61 0.20
C VAL A 48 -1.31 -4.82 -1.10
N ARG A 49 -1.71 -3.72 -1.74
CA ARG A 49 -2.07 -3.69 -3.16
C ARG A 49 -1.00 -2.92 -3.93
N LEU A 50 -0.61 -3.48 -5.06
CA LEU A 50 0.25 -2.82 -6.03
C LEU A 50 -0.64 -2.15 -7.07
N VAL A 51 -0.55 -0.83 -7.20
CA VAL A 51 -1.45 -0.06 -8.06
C VAL A 51 -0.62 0.81 -8.99
N ALA A 52 -0.79 0.62 -10.29
CA ALA A 52 -0.15 1.47 -11.28
C ALA A 52 -0.77 2.88 -11.23
N SER A 53 -0.02 3.86 -10.74
CA SER A 53 -0.47 5.25 -10.73
C SER A 53 -0.18 5.90 -12.08
N LYS A 54 -1.23 6.41 -12.72
CA LYS A 54 -1.16 7.20 -13.95
C LYS A 54 -0.69 8.62 -13.68
N LEU A 55 -0.96 9.15 -12.48
CA LEU A 55 -0.51 10.48 -12.07
C LEU A 55 1.00 10.51 -11.84
N GLU A 56 1.51 9.55 -11.08
CA GLU A 56 2.92 9.48 -10.68
C GLU A 56 3.80 8.74 -11.71
N GLY A 57 3.19 8.05 -12.69
CA GLY A 57 3.91 7.28 -13.70
C GLY A 57 4.68 6.07 -13.15
N MET A 58 4.32 5.63 -11.94
CA MET A 58 4.99 4.55 -11.20
C MET A 58 3.97 3.70 -10.44
N GLU A 59 4.40 2.51 -10.05
CA GLU A 59 3.62 1.64 -9.16
C GLU A 59 3.65 2.19 -7.73
N LEU A 60 2.48 2.28 -7.10
CA LEU A 60 2.31 2.65 -5.70
C LEU A 60 1.95 1.42 -4.87
N VAL A 61 2.47 1.39 -3.65
CA VAL A 61 2.20 0.33 -2.67
C VAL A 61 1.16 0.84 -1.69
N HIS A 62 -0.06 0.30 -1.76
CA HIS A 62 -1.13 0.62 -0.83
C HIS A 62 -1.11 -0.37 0.32
N VAL A 63 -0.76 0.07 1.53
CA VAL A 63 -0.78 -0.80 2.71
C VAL A 63 -2.21 -0.97 3.19
N LEU A 64 -2.69 -2.21 3.19
CA LEU A 64 -4.04 -2.55 3.59
C LEU A 64 -4.17 -2.51 5.12
N GLY A 65 -5.19 -1.81 5.61
CA GLY A 65 -5.44 -1.63 7.04
C GLY A 65 -4.80 -0.37 7.64
N PHE A 66 -3.98 0.36 6.89
CA PHE A 66 -3.49 1.67 7.33
C PHE A 66 -4.56 2.75 7.20
N GLN A 67 -4.66 3.58 8.25
CA GLN A 67 -5.54 4.73 8.32
C GLN A 67 -4.76 6.02 8.31
N ALA A 68 -5.18 6.96 7.48
CA ALA A 68 -4.53 8.24 7.30
C ALA A 68 -5.50 9.16 6.49
N GLU A 69 -5.39 10.49 6.62
CA GLU A 69 -6.44 11.48 6.24
C GLU A 69 -6.32 12.15 4.85
N ALA A 70 -6.97 11.74 3.76
CA ALA A 70 -7.08 12.40 2.41
C ALA A 70 -6.32 13.73 2.06
N PRO A 71 -5.71 13.89 0.84
CA PRO A 71 -5.92 13.13 -0.40
C PRO A 71 -5.14 11.82 -0.65
N TYR A 72 -3.91 11.57 -0.18
CA TYR A 72 -3.20 10.27 -0.37
C TYR A 72 -2.44 9.81 0.87
N TYR A 73 -2.90 8.73 1.53
CA TYR A 73 -2.61 8.53 2.96
C TYR A 73 -2.16 7.12 3.36
N ASN A 74 -2.35 6.11 2.50
CA ASN A 74 -1.77 4.78 2.70
C ASN A 74 -1.06 4.23 1.46
N ALA A 75 -0.83 5.09 0.47
CA ALA A 75 -0.05 4.79 -0.73
C ALA A 75 1.39 5.25 -0.51
N PHE A 76 2.34 4.35 -0.76
CA PHE A 76 3.75 4.59 -0.54
C PHE A 76 4.54 4.32 -1.81
N ALA A 77 5.70 4.97 -1.91
CA ALA A 77 6.64 4.70 -2.99
C ALA A 77 7.17 3.25 -2.91
N PRO A 78 7.38 2.58 -4.05
CA PRO A 78 7.71 1.16 -4.13
C PRO A 78 9.10 0.86 -3.56
N HIS A 79 10.05 1.80 -3.60
CA HIS A 79 11.38 1.60 -3.02
C HIS A 79 11.37 1.35 -1.50
N ARG A 80 10.27 1.70 -0.81
CA ARG A 80 10.11 1.46 0.63
C ARG A 80 9.78 0.02 0.98
N PHE A 81 9.40 -0.78 -0.02
CA PHE A 81 8.86 -2.12 0.19
C PHE A 81 9.49 -3.13 -0.76
N ALA A 82 9.67 -4.35 -0.28
CA ALA A 82 9.99 -5.50 -1.11
C ALA A 82 8.85 -6.52 -1.02
N VAL A 83 8.31 -6.96 -2.15
CA VAL A 83 7.28 -8.02 -2.19
C VAL A 83 7.92 -9.34 -1.75
N VAL A 84 7.35 -9.96 -0.72
CA VAL A 84 7.84 -11.22 -0.13
C VAL A 84 6.91 -12.40 -0.38
N ALA A 85 5.63 -12.14 -0.68
CA ALA A 85 4.70 -13.18 -1.08
C ALA A 85 3.59 -12.64 -1.99
N GLU A 86 3.09 -13.53 -2.83
CA GLU A 86 1.90 -13.35 -3.65
C GLU A 86 0.94 -14.52 -3.35
N VAL A 87 -0.30 -14.21 -3.01
CA VAL A 87 -1.33 -15.18 -2.65
C VAL A 87 -2.50 -15.07 -3.62
N PHE A 88 -2.74 -16.13 -4.37
CA PHE A 88 -3.93 -16.26 -5.22
C PHE A 88 -5.14 -16.58 -4.34
N LEU A 89 -6.24 -15.84 -4.53
CA LEU A 89 -7.43 -15.90 -3.67
C LEU A 89 -8.52 -16.86 -4.17
N ASN A 90 -8.22 -17.62 -5.22
CA ASN A 90 -9.12 -18.55 -5.91
C ASN A 90 -8.68 -20.01 -5.79
#